data_AF-A0A3B0UW65-F1
#
_entry.id   AF-A0A3B0UW65-F1
#
_cell.length_a   1.000
_cell.length_b   1.000
_cell.length_c   1.000
_cell.angle_alpha   90.00
_cell.angle_beta   90.00
_cell.angle_gamma   90.00
#
_symmetry.space_group_name_H-M   'P 1'
#
loop_
_entity.id
_entity.type
_entity.pdbx_description
1 polymer ?
#
loop_
_entity_poly.entity_id
_entity_poly.type
_entity_poly.pdbx_seq_one_letter_code
_entity_poly.pdbx_strand_id
1 'polypeptide(L)'
;MKHLLQIHVGPMQTFIAAARRTRDLWFGSWLMSELSKAVARGIAEQNIAEQNKENQLIFPAPGKTNDLKEGTLLGVSNKIVALVADPESAAQAAKYAFDKRFDDLITAAKLQSKLDEAVWPRANKQLHSLLEFYWVSYPINGNYPRARAYADALLASRKNCRDFKPVSWDGAGLPKSSLDGRMETVIPKNASGNARKMYKRYKAKAGEQLSGVDLLKRLGEAEDKEKSRFPSTSHMAAMPLKAKLQAKADDLDVQAAWQAYLQTLPPEVKQYEIVHHQSRLPVLDNLDGGLLFESRLLDFMEKGETAVPKKALKKFLKAVGI
;
A
#
# COMPACT_ATOMS: atom_id res chain seq x y z
N MET A 1 -13.05 -37.38 -3.04
CA MET A 1 -14.09 -36.71 -2.21
C MET A 1 -13.82 -35.21 -2.31
N LYS A 2 -14.82 -34.34 -2.49
CA LYS A 2 -14.58 -32.88 -2.54
C LYS A 2 -14.41 -32.33 -1.11
N HIS A 3 -13.49 -31.39 -0.93
CA HIS A 3 -13.22 -30.70 0.32
C HIS A 3 -13.58 -29.22 0.20
N LEU A 4 -14.09 -28.66 1.30
CA LEU A 4 -14.17 -27.22 1.49
C LEU A 4 -12.81 -26.72 1.98
N LEU A 5 -12.05 -26.08 1.10
CA LEU A 5 -10.81 -25.40 1.43
C LEU A 5 -11.13 -23.96 1.85
N GLN A 6 -10.54 -23.51 2.95
CA GLN A 6 -10.52 -22.10 3.32
C GLN A 6 -9.09 -21.63 3.51
N ILE A 7 -8.76 -20.49 2.90
CA ILE A 7 -7.48 -19.81 3.06
C ILE A 7 -7.74 -18.42 3.63
N HIS A 8 -6.86 -17.99 4.52
CA HIS A 8 -6.84 -16.65 5.09
C HIS A 8 -5.45 -16.02 4.97
N VAL A 9 -5.41 -14.81 4.43
CA VAL A 9 -4.21 -13.97 4.35
C VAL A 9 -4.26 -12.90 5.44
N GLY A 10 -3.20 -12.73 6.24
CA GLY A 10 -3.24 -11.79 7.37
C GLY A 10 -1.87 -11.25 7.76
N PRO A 11 -1.79 -10.43 8.82
CA PRO A 11 -2.90 -9.75 9.49
C PRO A 11 -3.36 -8.52 8.70
N MET A 12 -4.67 -8.38 8.44
CA MET A 12 -5.18 -7.31 7.55
C MET A 12 -5.30 -5.94 8.25
N GLN A 13 -6.01 -5.88 9.38
CA GLN A 13 -6.35 -4.60 10.00
C GLN A 13 -5.12 -3.88 10.57
N THR A 14 -4.26 -4.58 11.31
CA THR A 14 -3.03 -4.00 11.87
C THR A 14 -2.05 -3.58 10.77
N PHE A 15 -1.97 -4.35 9.68
CA PHE A 15 -1.16 -3.98 8.53
C PHE A 15 -1.67 -2.72 7.84
N ILE A 16 -2.97 -2.63 7.57
CA ILE A 16 -3.57 -1.46 6.90
C ILE A 16 -3.44 -0.22 7.80
N ALA A 17 -3.80 -0.34 9.08
CA ALA A 17 -3.80 0.74 10.06
C ALA A 17 -2.41 1.33 10.36
N ALA A 18 -1.33 0.57 10.18
CA ALA A 18 0.05 1.03 10.30
C ALA A 18 0.43 1.99 9.15
N ALA A 19 -0.15 3.18 9.13
CA ALA A 19 -0.05 4.13 8.04
C ALA A 19 0.03 5.56 8.60
N ARG A 20 0.90 6.39 8.01
CA ARG A 20 0.96 7.83 8.32
C ARG A 20 0.39 8.71 7.22
N ARG A 21 0.37 8.20 5.99
CA ARG A 21 -0.21 8.89 4.82
C ARG A 21 -1.37 8.09 4.26
N THR A 22 -2.31 8.77 3.61
CA THR A 22 -3.42 8.12 2.89
C THR A 22 -2.91 7.15 1.82
N ARG A 23 -1.76 7.45 1.20
CA ARG A 23 -1.03 6.53 0.32
C ARG A 23 -0.64 5.24 1.02
N ASP A 24 -0.03 5.32 2.21
CA ASP A 24 0.39 4.13 2.97
C ASP A 24 -0.83 3.25 3.30
N LEU A 25 -1.94 3.89 3.70
CA LEU A 25 -3.21 3.24 4.01
C LEU A 25 -3.79 2.55 2.77
N TRP A 26 -3.91 3.28 1.68
CA TRP A 26 -4.46 2.77 0.43
C TRP A 26 -3.62 1.63 -0.13
N PHE A 27 -2.30 1.83 -0.25
CA PHE A 27 -1.42 0.80 -0.78
C PHE A 27 -1.46 -0.46 0.09
N GLY A 28 -1.51 -0.30 1.42
CA GLY A 28 -1.70 -1.44 2.32
C GLY A 28 -2.98 -2.23 2.02
N SER A 29 -4.11 -1.52 1.81
CA SER A 29 -5.38 -2.16 1.44
C SER A 29 -5.32 -2.83 0.07
N TRP A 30 -4.73 -2.15 -0.92
CA TRP A 30 -4.58 -2.66 -2.27
C TRP A 30 -3.68 -3.90 -2.30
N LEU A 31 -2.52 -3.86 -1.65
CA LEU A 31 -1.57 -4.97 -1.57
C LEU A 31 -2.26 -6.22 -1.00
N MET A 32 -3.00 -6.09 0.11
CA MET A 32 -3.70 -7.24 0.70
C MET A 32 -4.75 -7.83 -0.24
N SER A 33 -5.49 -6.97 -0.95
CA SER A 33 -6.46 -7.40 -1.95
C SER A 33 -5.77 -8.10 -3.13
N GLU A 34 -4.65 -7.57 -3.59
CA GLU A 34 -3.91 -8.10 -4.73
C GLU A 34 -3.24 -9.45 -4.41
N LEU A 35 -2.67 -9.59 -3.21
CA LEU A 35 -2.15 -10.88 -2.74
C LEU A 35 -3.27 -11.91 -2.57
N SER A 36 -4.43 -11.50 -2.06
CA SER A 36 -5.59 -12.41 -1.93
C SER A 36 -6.15 -12.81 -3.30
N LYS A 37 -6.08 -11.93 -4.29
CA LYS A 37 -6.40 -12.25 -5.69
C LYS A 37 -5.42 -13.27 -6.27
N ALA A 38 -4.12 -13.10 -6.03
CA ALA A 38 -3.11 -14.07 -6.45
C ALA A 38 -3.33 -15.46 -5.83
N VAL A 39 -3.73 -15.51 -4.55
CA VAL A 39 -4.14 -16.75 -3.87
C VAL A 39 -5.31 -17.43 -4.59
N ALA A 40 -6.39 -16.69 -4.84
CA ALA A 40 -7.56 -17.22 -5.55
C ALA A 40 -7.20 -17.69 -6.98
N ARG A 41 -6.33 -16.94 -7.67
CA ARG A 41 -5.81 -17.28 -8.99
C ARG A 41 -5.04 -18.59 -8.99
N GLY A 42 -4.15 -18.81 -8.02
CA GLY A 42 -3.38 -20.03 -7.89
C GLY A 42 -4.26 -21.28 -7.80
N ILE A 43 -5.37 -21.20 -7.06
CA ILE A 43 -6.36 -22.30 -6.98
C ILE A 43 -7.09 -22.50 -8.31
N ALA A 44 -7.50 -21.41 -8.96
CA ALA A 44 -8.25 -21.48 -10.21
C ALA A 44 -7.40 -22.02 -11.38
N GLU A 45 -6.12 -21.66 -11.47
CA GLU A 45 -5.24 -22.05 -12.58
C GLU A 45 -4.77 -23.50 -12.51
N GLN A 46 -4.61 -24.07 -11.31
CA GLN A 46 -4.25 -25.49 -11.14
C GLN A 46 -5.18 -26.43 -11.92
N ASN A 47 -6.48 -26.11 -11.95
CA ASN A 47 -7.49 -26.97 -12.56
C ASN A 47 -7.66 -26.79 -14.08
N ILE A 48 -7.17 -25.68 -14.64
CA ILE A 48 -7.15 -25.51 -16.11
C ILE A 48 -6.28 -26.61 -16.74
N ALA A 49 -5.23 -27.05 -16.04
CA ALA A 49 -4.39 -28.17 -16.46
C ALA A 49 -5.13 -29.54 -16.41
N GLU A 50 -6.17 -29.67 -15.58
CA GLU A 50 -6.86 -30.95 -15.30
C GLU A 50 -8.19 -31.12 -16.07
N GLN A 51 -8.50 -30.28 -17.05
CA GLN A 51 -9.74 -30.32 -17.88
C GLN A 51 -11.08 -30.23 -17.10
N ASN A 52 -11.06 -30.00 -15.79
CA ASN A 52 -12.28 -29.81 -14.98
C ASN A 52 -12.79 -28.36 -15.09
N LYS A 53 -13.87 -28.17 -15.85
CA LYS A 53 -14.45 -26.84 -16.18
C LYS A 53 -15.31 -26.21 -15.07
N GLU A 54 -15.50 -26.87 -13.92
CA GLU A 54 -16.31 -26.30 -12.83
C GLU A 54 -15.52 -25.24 -12.04
N ASN A 55 -16.11 -24.07 -11.84
CA ASN A 55 -15.54 -23.04 -10.98
C ASN A 55 -15.46 -23.56 -9.53
N GLN A 56 -14.24 -23.76 -9.05
CA GLN A 56 -13.98 -24.26 -7.70
C GLN A 56 -14.06 -23.16 -6.64
N LEU A 57 -13.92 -21.89 -7.03
CA LEU A 57 -13.96 -20.78 -6.10
C LEU A 57 -15.42 -20.47 -5.73
N ILE A 58 -15.75 -20.66 -4.45
CA ILE A 58 -16.99 -20.16 -3.87
C ILE A 58 -16.85 -18.67 -3.56
N PHE A 59 -15.67 -18.28 -3.06
CA PHE A 59 -15.37 -16.90 -2.70
C PHE A 59 -13.85 -16.63 -2.81
N PRO A 60 -13.40 -15.56 -3.49
CA PRO A 60 -14.19 -14.67 -4.34
C PRO A 60 -14.87 -15.47 -5.46
N ALA A 61 -16.01 -15.01 -5.96
CA ALA A 61 -16.74 -15.65 -7.07
C ALA A 61 -16.49 -14.87 -8.37
N PRO A 62 -15.33 -15.03 -9.02
CA PRO A 62 -15.04 -14.32 -10.26
C PRO A 62 -16.01 -14.78 -11.36
N GLY A 63 -16.37 -13.87 -12.28
CA GLY A 63 -17.20 -14.24 -13.44
C GLY A 63 -16.43 -15.12 -14.42
N LYS A 64 -15.11 -14.89 -14.55
CA LYS A 64 -14.17 -15.70 -15.32
C LYS A 64 -12.80 -15.70 -14.66
N THR A 65 -11.98 -16.73 -14.88
CA THR A 65 -10.61 -16.80 -14.34
C THR A 65 -9.75 -15.59 -14.72
N ASN A 66 -9.99 -15.01 -15.91
CA ASN A 66 -9.32 -13.79 -16.33
C ASN A 66 -9.58 -12.57 -15.42
N ASP A 67 -10.65 -12.55 -14.63
CA ASP A 67 -10.92 -11.48 -13.67
C ASP A 67 -9.97 -11.52 -12.47
N LEU A 68 -9.26 -12.63 -12.27
CA LEU A 68 -8.24 -12.79 -11.23
C LEU A 68 -6.84 -12.38 -11.72
N LYS A 69 -6.69 -11.95 -12.98
CA LYS A 69 -5.43 -11.42 -13.48
C LYS A 69 -5.07 -10.12 -12.77
N GLU A 70 -3.78 -9.86 -12.75
CA GLU A 70 -3.20 -8.59 -12.30
C GLU A 70 -3.82 -7.43 -13.10
N GLY A 71 -3.92 -6.24 -12.49
CA GLY A 71 -4.45 -5.02 -13.12
C GLY A 71 -5.98 -4.97 -13.27
N THR A 72 -6.68 -6.06 -13.01
CA THR A 72 -8.15 -6.11 -13.02
C THR A 72 -8.76 -5.39 -11.81
N LEU A 73 -10.00 -4.93 -11.99
CA LEU A 73 -10.76 -4.20 -10.95
C LEU A 73 -11.29 -5.08 -9.83
N LEU A 74 -11.19 -6.41 -9.94
CA LEU A 74 -11.75 -7.32 -8.94
C LEU A 74 -11.00 -7.18 -7.62
N GLY A 75 -11.65 -6.58 -6.62
CA GLY A 75 -11.18 -6.60 -5.25
C GLY A 75 -11.42 -7.96 -4.61
N VAL A 76 -10.44 -8.49 -3.88
CA VAL A 76 -10.54 -9.80 -3.23
C VAL A 76 -10.26 -9.61 -1.75
N SER A 77 -11.16 -10.12 -0.90
CA SER A 77 -10.96 -10.08 0.55
C SER A 77 -9.87 -11.06 0.99
N ASN A 78 -9.40 -10.94 2.22
CA ASN A 78 -8.43 -11.85 2.80
C ASN A 78 -8.92 -13.28 3.06
N LYS A 79 -10.19 -13.60 2.81
CA LYS A 79 -10.71 -14.95 2.93
C LYS A 79 -11.01 -15.51 1.54
N ILE A 80 -10.49 -16.71 1.28
CA ILE A 80 -10.73 -17.47 0.06
C ILE A 80 -11.38 -18.80 0.45
N VAL A 81 -12.42 -19.21 -0.28
CA VAL A 81 -13.18 -20.43 -0.04
C VAL A 81 -13.33 -21.17 -1.38
N ALA A 82 -12.96 -22.44 -1.40
CA ALA A 82 -12.98 -23.25 -2.62
C ALA A 82 -13.49 -24.68 -2.36
N LEU A 83 -14.06 -25.30 -3.39
CA LEU A 83 -14.39 -26.72 -3.48
C LEU A 83 -13.35 -27.44 -4.31
N VAL A 84 -12.49 -28.21 -3.66
CA VAL A 84 -11.31 -28.81 -4.28
C VAL A 84 -11.30 -30.32 -4.07
N ALA A 85 -10.74 -31.07 -5.01
CA ALA A 85 -10.54 -32.51 -4.84
C ALA A 85 -9.31 -32.80 -3.94
N ASP A 86 -8.22 -32.07 -4.17
CA ASP A 86 -6.98 -32.14 -3.42
C ASP A 86 -6.70 -30.81 -2.70
N PRO A 87 -7.06 -30.69 -1.41
CA PRO A 87 -6.88 -29.44 -0.68
C PRO A 87 -5.43 -29.08 -0.39
N GLU A 88 -4.54 -30.06 -0.26
CA GLU A 88 -3.13 -29.79 0.05
C GLU A 88 -2.43 -29.20 -1.18
N SER A 89 -2.58 -29.84 -2.33
CA SER A 89 -2.03 -29.35 -3.59
C SER A 89 -2.58 -27.95 -3.94
N ALA A 90 -3.88 -27.72 -3.76
CA ALA A 90 -4.49 -26.40 -3.94
C ALA A 90 -3.94 -25.34 -2.97
N ALA A 91 -3.72 -25.68 -1.70
CA ALA A 91 -3.14 -24.77 -0.74
C ALA A 91 -1.67 -24.44 -1.05
N GLN A 92 -0.90 -25.41 -1.55
CA GLN A 92 0.49 -25.21 -1.98
C GLN A 92 0.56 -24.31 -3.22
N ALA A 93 -0.27 -24.54 -4.24
CA ALA A 93 -0.37 -23.68 -5.42
C ALA A 93 -0.77 -22.24 -5.05
N ALA A 94 -1.74 -22.09 -4.15
CA ALA A 94 -2.16 -20.80 -3.62
C ALA A 94 -1.03 -20.08 -2.86
N LYS A 95 -0.25 -20.81 -2.04
CA LYS A 95 0.89 -20.25 -1.31
C LYS A 95 2.02 -19.82 -2.24
N TYR A 96 2.33 -20.62 -3.25
CA TYR A 96 3.31 -20.26 -4.27
C TYR A 96 2.90 -18.99 -5.02
N ALA A 97 1.64 -18.88 -5.45
CA ALA A 97 1.13 -17.69 -6.12
C ALA A 97 1.18 -16.44 -5.22
N PHE A 98 0.87 -16.60 -3.93
CA PHE A 98 1.02 -15.54 -2.93
C PHE A 98 2.47 -15.05 -2.81
N ASP A 99 3.42 -15.97 -2.60
CA ASP A 99 4.83 -15.63 -2.40
C ASP A 99 5.41 -14.96 -3.65
N LYS A 100 5.18 -15.57 -4.82
CA LYS A 100 5.63 -15.04 -6.09
C LYS A 100 5.12 -13.61 -6.31
N ARG A 101 3.82 -13.38 -6.11
CA ARG A 101 3.24 -12.04 -6.29
C ARG A 101 3.82 -11.04 -5.29
N PHE A 102 4.04 -11.45 -4.05
CA PHE A 102 4.64 -10.57 -3.05
C PHE A 102 6.07 -10.16 -3.43
N ASP A 103 6.89 -11.11 -3.89
CA ASP A 103 8.25 -10.86 -4.38
C ASP A 103 8.28 -9.97 -5.62
N ASP A 104 7.36 -10.18 -6.56
CA ASP A 104 7.20 -9.33 -7.75
C ASP A 104 6.92 -7.87 -7.35
N LEU A 105 6.04 -7.65 -6.35
CA LEU A 105 5.70 -6.32 -5.85
C LEU A 105 6.83 -5.67 -5.06
N ILE A 106 7.58 -6.44 -4.26
CA ILE A 106 8.80 -5.96 -3.58
C ILE A 106 9.83 -5.50 -4.62
N THR A 107 10.02 -6.29 -5.67
CA THR A 107 10.93 -5.98 -6.78
C THR A 107 10.47 -4.72 -7.53
N ALA A 108 9.18 -4.62 -7.86
CA ALA A 108 8.61 -3.47 -8.55
C ALA A 108 8.74 -2.16 -7.75
N ALA A 109 8.65 -2.24 -6.41
CA ALA A 109 8.89 -1.10 -5.51
C ALA A 109 10.38 -0.65 -5.46
N LYS A 110 11.29 -1.43 -6.06
CA LYS A 110 12.74 -1.15 -6.16
C LYS A 110 13.40 -0.93 -4.81
N LEU A 111 12.93 -1.58 -3.75
CA LEU A 111 13.39 -1.35 -2.38
C LEU A 111 14.89 -1.59 -2.20
N GLN A 112 15.41 -2.67 -2.80
CA GLN A 112 16.84 -2.99 -2.75
C GLN A 112 17.72 -1.87 -3.32
N SER A 113 17.29 -1.21 -4.40
CA SER A 113 18.02 -0.06 -4.97
C SER A 113 17.99 1.20 -4.10
N LYS A 114 17.07 1.26 -3.13
CA LYS A 114 16.92 2.38 -2.18
C LYS A 114 17.65 2.12 -0.87
N LEU A 115 18.15 0.92 -0.64
CA LEU A 115 18.81 0.54 0.60
C LEU A 115 20.27 0.24 0.34
N ASP A 116 21.10 0.40 1.37
CA ASP A 116 22.49 -0.03 1.30
C ASP A 116 22.52 -1.57 1.34
N GLU A 117 23.49 -2.19 0.66
CA GLU A 117 23.55 -3.65 0.50
C GLU A 117 23.56 -4.39 1.84
N ALA A 118 24.26 -3.84 2.84
CA ALA A 118 24.30 -4.37 4.20
C ALA A 118 22.96 -4.28 4.95
N VAL A 119 22.04 -3.40 4.53
CA VAL A 119 20.73 -3.19 5.17
C VAL A 119 19.63 -4.03 4.52
N TRP A 120 19.76 -4.35 3.23
CA TRP A 120 18.77 -5.13 2.49
C TRP A 120 18.37 -6.45 3.17
N PRO A 121 19.29 -7.28 3.71
CA PRO A 121 18.93 -8.52 4.40
C PRO A 121 17.93 -8.32 5.55
N ARG A 122 18.05 -7.21 6.30
CA ARG A 122 17.10 -6.86 7.36
C ARG A 122 15.72 -6.54 6.79
N ALA A 123 15.67 -5.65 5.80
CA ALA A 123 14.42 -5.26 5.14
C ALA A 123 13.69 -6.47 4.55
N ASN A 124 14.44 -7.36 3.87
CA ASN A 124 13.88 -8.55 3.26
C ASN A 124 13.29 -9.52 4.29
N LYS A 125 13.99 -9.75 5.41
CA LYS A 125 13.48 -10.59 6.50
C LYS A 125 12.24 -9.99 7.17
N GLN A 126 12.22 -8.67 7.37
CA GLN A 126 11.05 -7.95 7.90
C GLN A 126 9.82 -8.15 7.00
N LEU A 127 9.96 -7.97 5.68
CA LEU A 127 8.90 -8.14 4.70
C LEU A 127 8.27 -9.54 4.76
N HIS A 128 9.10 -10.58 4.78
CA HIS A 128 8.65 -11.97 4.79
C HIS A 128 8.18 -12.49 6.15
N SER A 129 8.35 -11.69 7.22
CA SER A 129 7.89 -12.05 8.57
C SER A 129 6.49 -11.55 8.90
N LEU A 130 5.99 -10.56 8.16
CA LEU A 130 4.78 -9.85 8.53
C LEU A 130 3.51 -10.58 8.12
N LEU A 131 3.49 -11.12 6.90
CA LEU A 131 2.29 -11.69 6.32
C LEU A 131 2.15 -13.17 6.69
N GLU A 132 1.00 -13.48 7.25
CA GLU A 132 0.57 -14.80 7.66
C GLU A 132 -0.32 -15.41 6.57
N PHE A 133 -0.14 -16.70 6.32
CA PHE A 133 -0.96 -17.48 5.41
C PHE A 133 -1.46 -18.71 6.16
N TYR A 134 -2.77 -18.81 6.34
CA TYR A 134 -3.41 -19.93 7.02
C TYR A 134 -4.39 -20.63 6.09
N TRP A 135 -4.49 -21.94 6.21
CA TRP A 135 -5.49 -22.69 5.49
C TRP A 135 -6.00 -23.86 6.33
N VAL A 136 -7.23 -24.28 6.05
CA VAL A 136 -7.88 -25.47 6.60
C VAL A 136 -8.72 -26.13 5.53
N SER A 137 -8.96 -27.43 5.64
CA SER A 137 -9.90 -28.12 4.77
C SER A 137 -10.84 -29.00 5.57
N TYR A 138 -12.05 -29.23 5.04
CA TYR A 138 -13.03 -30.14 5.63
C TYR A 138 -13.75 -30.92 4.52
N PRO A 139 -13.86 -32.25 4.60
CA PRO A 139 -14.55 -33.06 3.58
C PRO A 139 -16.04 -32.72 3.51
N ILE A 140 -16.61 -32.68 2.30
CA ILE A 140 -18.04 -32.40 2.10
C ILE A 140 -18.81 -33.69 1.86
N ASN A 141 -19.76 -33.95 2.76
CA ASN A 141 -20.68 -35.09 2.70
C ASN A 141 -22.13 -34.61 2.55
N GLY A 142 -22.41 -33.79 1.53
CA GLY A 142 -23.76 -33.28 1.21
C GLY A 142 -24.31 -32.16 2.11
N ASN A 143 -23.74 -31.93 3.30
CA ASN A 143 -24.16 -30.84 4.20
C ASN A 143 -23.17 -29.66 4.17
N TYR A 144 -23.32 -28.79 3.17
CA TYR A 144 -22.47 -27.61 3.01
C TYR A 144 -22.52 -26.63 4.21
N PRO A 145 -23.69 -26.26 4.77
CA PRO A 145 -23.74 -25.35 5.92
C PRO A 145 -22.93 -25.86 7.11
N ARG A 146 -23.02 -27.16 7.43
CA ARG A 146 -22.22 -27.77 8.49
C ARG A 146 -20.74 -27.74 8.15
N ALA A 147 -20.34 -28.18 6.95
CA ALA A 147 -18.95 -28.15 6.53
C ALA A 147 -18.35 -26.74 6.60
N ARG A 148 -19.12 -25.72 6.22
CA ARG A 148 -18.74 -24.32 6.31
C ARG A 148 -18.52 -23.84 7.74
N ALA A 149 -19.46 -24.13 8.65
CA ALA A 149 -19.33 -23.76 10.06
C ALA A 149 -18.11 -24.43 10.72
N TYR A 150 -17.87 -25.71 10.45
CA TYR A 150 -16.70 -26.42 10.97
C TYR A 150 -15.39 -25.87 10.41
N ALA A 151 -15.31 -25.63 9.10
CA ALA A 151 -14.12 -25.03 8.50
C ALA A 151 -13.84 -23.61 9.05
N ASP A 152 -14.88 -22.80 9.27
CA ASP A 152 -14.74 -21.49 9.91
C ASP A 152 -14.18 -21.61 11.34
N ALA A 153 -14.67 -22.56 12.13
CA ALA A 153 -14.17 -22.83 13.48
C ALA A 153 -12.71 -23.31 13.47
N LEU A 154 -12.34 -24.24 12.58
CA LEU A 154 -10.96 -24.73 12.44
C LEU A 154 -10.01 -23.60 12.05
N LEU A 155 -10.42 -22.73 11.13
CA LEU A 155 -9.62 -21.59 10.71
C LEU A 155 -9.41 -20.60 11.87
N ALA A 156 -10.43 -20.35 12.68
CA ALA A 156 -10.31 -19.54 13.88
C ALA A 156 -9.32 -20.14 14.89
N SER A 157 -9.41 -21.46 15.15
CA SER A 157 -8.45 -22.18 15.99
C SER A 157 -7.02 -22.09 15.44
N ARG A 158 -6.83 -22.29 14.13
CA ARG A 158 -5.51 -22.18 13.49
C ARG A 158 -4.89 -20.79 13.66
N LYS A 159 -5.70 -19.72 13.56
CA LYS A 159 -5.26 -18.33 13.78
C LYS A 159 -4.86 -18.07 15.25
N ASN A 160 -5.52 -18.72 16.21
CA ASN A 160 -5.18 -18.61 17.63
C ASN A 160 -3.89 -19.35 17.98
N CYS A 161 -3.56 -20.43 17.26
CA CYS A 161 -2.30 -21.15 17.38
C CYS A 161 -1.19 -20.53 16.50
N ARG A 162 -1.11 -19.20 16.42
CA ARG A 162 -0.12 -18.51 15.57
C ARG A 162 1.31 -18.97 15.93
N ASP A 163 2.18 -18.99 14.93
CA ASP A 163 3.58 -19.32 15.14
C ASP A 163 4.33 -18.12 15.75
N PHE A 164 4.81 -18.25 16.98
CA PHE A 164 5.61 -17.23 17.66
C PHE A 164 7.10 -17.49 17.41
N LYS A 165 7.61 -17.04 16.26
CA LYS A 165 9.03 -17.17 15.93
C LYS A 165 9.84 -15.99 16.49
N PRO A 166 11.07 -16.22 16.97
CA PRO A 166 11.97 -15.12 17.32
C PRO A 166 12.30 -14.29 16.08
N VAL A 167 12.64 -13.02 16.31
CA VAL A 167 13.11 -12.11 15.25
C VAL A 167 14.38 -12.69 14.62
N SER A 168 14.41 -12.76 13.29
CA SER A 168 15.52 -13.37 12.53
C SER A 168 16.47 -12.36 11.88
N TRP A 169 16.20 -11.06 12.04
CA TRP A 169 17.00 -9.97 11.50
C TRP A 169 17.81 -9.25 12.57
N ASP A 170 18.88 -8.59 12.14
CA ASP A 170 19.69 -7.74 13.01
C ASP A 170 18.98 -6.40 13.24
N GLY A 171 19.35 -5.69 14.30
CA GLY A 171 18.77 -4.36 14.57
C GLY A 171 18.56 -4.02 16.04
N ALA A 172 19.05 -4.87 16.95
CA ALA A 172 19.11 -4.53 18.37
C ALA A 172 19.71 -3.12 18.57
N GLY A 173 19.03 -2.29 19.37
CA GLY A 173 19.43 -0.91 19.64
C GLY A 173 19.06 0.10 18.55
N LEU A 174 18.48 -0.32 17.42
CA LEU A 174 18.02 0.62 16.39
C LEU A 174 16.64 1.21 16.73
N PRO A 175 16.37 2.46 16.29
CA PRO A 175 15.04 3.03 16.37
C PRO A 175 13.98 2.15 15.71
N LYS A 176 12.78 2.16 16.27
CA LYS A 176 11.62 1.50 15.70
C LYS A 176 10.95 2.36 14.63
N SER A 177 10.18 1.72 13.77
CA SER A 177 9.32 2.36 12.79
C SER A 177 8.45 3.45 13.40
N SER A 178 8.33 4.56 12.68
CA SER A 178 7.44 5.67 13.00
C SER A 178 5.98 5.41 12.59
N LEU A 179 5.68 4.31 11.90
CA LEU A 179 4.33 3.94 11.47
C LEU A 179 3.70 2.95 12.44
N ASP A 180 4.41 1.87 12.78
CA ASP A 180 3.85 0.80 13.62
C ASP A 180 4.54 0.62 14.98
N GLY A 181 5.75 1.18 15.17
CA GLY A 181 6.54 1.03 16.40
C GLY A 181 7.07 -0.39 16.65
N ARG A 182 6.94 -1.33 15.71
CA ARG A 182 7.24 -2.76 15.92
C ARG A 182 8.61 -3.14 15.39
N MET A 183 8.88 -2.78 14.14
CA MET A 183 10.08 -3.21 13.42
C MET A 183 11.18 -2.14 13.45
N GLU A 184 12.42 -2.59 13.45
CA GLU A 184 13.62 -1.76 13.40
C GLU A 184 13.73 -1.00 12.08
N THR A 185 14.26 0.21 12.14
CA THR A 185 14.52 1.04 10.97
C THR A 185 15.51 0.39 9.99
N VAL A 186 15.24 0.59 8.71
CA VAL A 186 16.16 0.31 7.60
C VAL A 186 16.65 1.62 6.97
N ILE A 187 16.31 2.78 7.55
CA ILE A 187 16.84 4.07 7.11
C ILE A 187 18.24 4.27 7.71
N PRO A 188 19.28 4.51 6.88
CA PRO A 188 20.61 4.80 7.38
C PRO A 188 20.65 6.08 8.23
N LYS A 189 21.42 6.06 9.33
CA LYS A 189 21.54 7.20 10.26
C LYS A 189 21.91 8.51 9.55
N ASN A 190 22.84 8.44 8.59
CA ASN A 190 23.31 9.57 7.80
C ASN A 190 22.27 10.14 6.79
N ALA A 191 21.15 9.46 6.58
CA ALA A 191 20.05 9.93 5.75
C ALA A 191 18.96 10.59 6.59
N SER A 192 18.70 10.06 7.79
CA SER A 192 17.55 10.41 8.62
C SER A 192 17.35 11.91 8.89
N GLY A 193 18.42 12.68 9.07
CA GLY A 193 18.33 14.09 9.45
C GLY A 193 18.06 15.08 8.31
N ASN A 194 18.19 14.68 7.04
CA ASN A 194 18.11 15.61 5.91
C ASN A 194 16.76 15.46 5.17
N ALA A 195 15.91 16.48 5.24
CA ALA A 195 14.55 16.47 4.70
C ALA A 195 14.54 16.18 3.19
N ARG A 196 15.42 16.83 2.42
CA ARG A 196 15.46 16.68 0.96
C ARG A 196 15.89 15.27 0.55
N LYS A 197 16.94 14.73 1.17
CA LYS A 197 17.43 13.37 0.92
C LYS A 197 16.39 12.32 1.32
N MET A 198 15.75 12.49 2.49
CA MET A 198 14.69 11.61 2.97
C MET A 198 13.49 11.61 2.04
N TYR A 199 13.02 12.78 1.63
CA TYR A 199 11.87 12.91 0.74
C TYR A 199 12.18 12.37 -0.66
N LYS A 200 13.35 12.68 -1.21
CA LYS A 200 13.78 12.20 -2.53
C LYS A 200 13.86 10.68 -2.58
N ARG A 201 14.53 10.06 -1.59
CA ARG A 201 14.83 8.63 -1.61
C ARG A 201 13.70 7.76 -1.05
N TYR A 202 13.04 8.20 0.02
CA TYR A 202 12.09 7.39 0.79
C TYR A 202 10.68 7.99 0.88
N LYS A 203 10.45 9.18 0.31
CA LYS A 203 9.18 9.94 0.48
C LYS A 203 8.82 10.13 1.95
N ALA A 204 9.84 10.28 2.79
CA ALA A 204 9.75 10.34 4.24
C ALA A 204 10.18 11.73 4.74
N LYS A 205 9.67 12.11 5.92
CA LYS A 205 10.10 13.35 6.58
C LYS A 205 11.48 13.20 7.19
N ALA A 206 12.16 14.31 7.46
CA ALA A 206 13.34 14.29 8.32
C ALA A 206 12.97 13.67 9.69
N GLY A 207 13.82 12.77 10.17
CA GLY A 207 13.67 12.02 11.41
C GLY A 207 12.71 10.82 11.34
N GLU A 208 11.91 10.66 10.27
CA GLU A 208 11.01 9.52 10.12
C GLU A 208 11.82 8.22 9.97
N GLN A 209 11.53 7.24 10.83
CA GLN A 209 12.15 5.92 10.83
C GLN A 209 11.19 4.93 10.16
N LEU A 210 11.67 4.14 9.20
CA LEU A 210 10.84 3.23 8.41
C LEU A 210 11.49 1.84 8.40
N SER A 211 10.69 0.80 8.60
CA SER A 211 11.07 -0.60 8.36
C SER A 211 10.99 -0.95 6.87
N GLY A 212 11.44 -2.15 6.49
CA GLY A 212 11.28 -2.66 5.12
C GLY A 212 9.81 -2.70 4.68
N VAL A 213 8.92 -3.07 5.60
CA VAL A 213 7.47 -3.08 5.39
C VAL A 213 6.93 -1.67 5.13
N ASP A 214 7.34 -0.71 5.94
CA ASP A 214 6.90 0.68 5.79
C ASP A 214 7.37 1.28 4.46
N LEU A 215 8.60 0.94 4.05
CA LEU A 215 9.12 1.35 2.74
C LEU A 215 8.33 0.72 1.60
N LEU A 216 7.94 -0.55 1.69
CA LEU A 216 7.06 -1.17 0.71
C LEU A 216 5.74 -0.39 0.61
N LYS A 217 5.12 -0.07 1.75
CA LYS A 217 3.87 0.71 1.76
C LYS A 217 4.03 2.11 1.18
N ARG A 218 5.16 2.75 1.45
CA ARG A 218 5.45 4.12 1.03
C ARG A 218 5.79 4.22 -0.45
N LEU A 219 6.59 3.28 -0.96
CA LEU A 219 7.19 3.32 -2.29
C LEU A 219 6.49 2.42 -3.31
N GLY A 220 5.71 1.43 -2.85
CA GLY A 220 4.93 0.57 -3.73
C GLY A 220 3.91 1.36 -4.55
N GLU A 221 3.66 0.87 -5.76
CA GLU A 221 2.67 1.40 -6.70
C GLU A 221 1.85 0.22 -7.22
N ALA A 222 0.55 0.42 -7.48
CA ALA A 222 -0.20 -0.52 -8.29
C ALA A 222 0.16 -0.34 -9.76
N GLU A 223 -0.14 -1.36 -10.57
CA GLU A 223 0.09 -1.34 -12.02
C GLU A 223 -0.59 -0.15 -12.69
N ASP A 224 -1.80 0.19 -12.23
CA ASP A 224 -2.47 1.41 -12.62
C ASP A 224 -2.03 2.58 -11.72
N LYS A 225 -1.10 3.37 -12.24
CA LYS A 225 -0.56 4.55 -11.54
C LYS A 225 -1.59 5.63 -11.31
N GLU A 226 -2.60 5.75 -12.17
CA GLU A 226 -3.68 6.72 -11.97
C GLU A 226 -4.59 6.32 -10.80
N LYS A 227 -4.74 5.02 -10.56
CA LYS A 227 -5.41 4.51 -9.35
C LYS A 227 -4.52 4.53 -8.10
N SER A 228 -3.21 4.75 -8.26
CA SER A 228 -2.22 4.56 -7.19
C SER A 228 -2.02 5.74 -6.24
N ARG A 229 -2.72 6.86 -6.43
CA ARG A 229 -2.53 8.04 -5.58
C ARG A 229 -3.86 8.59 -5.08
N PHE A 230 -4.12 8.28 -3.82
CA PHE A 230 -5.22 8.84 -3.05
C PHE A 230 -4.84 10.23 -2.57
N PRO A 231 -5.76 11.20 -2.60
CA PRO A 231 -5.51 12.52 -2.05
C PRO A 231 -5.00 12.44 -0.62
N SER A 232 -4.08 13.33 -0.24
CA SER A 232 -3.64 13.43 1.15
C SER A 232 -4.78 13.90 2.06
N THR A 233 -4.69 13.66 3.37
CA THR A 233 -5.63 14.25 4.33
C THR A 233 -5.60 15.78 4.26
N SER A 234 -4.44 16.38 3.95
CA SER A 234 -4.31 17.82 3.73
C SER A 234 -5.02 18.26 2.45
N HIS A 235 -4.99 17.48 1.36
CA HIS A 235 -5.80 17.78 0.18
C HIS A 235 -7.30 17.75 0.52
N MET A 236 -7.75 16.75 1.28
CA MET A 236 -9.14 16.70 1.75
C MET A 236 -9.49 17.91 2.62
N ALA A 237 -8.56 18.36 3.48
CA ALA A 237 -8.73 19.58 4.28
C ALA A 237 -8.75 20.87 3.43
N ALA A 238 -8.15 20.86 2.23
CA ALA A 238 -8.20 21.97 1.28
C ALA A 238 -9.46 21.97 0.40
N MET A 239 -10.26 20.89 0.39
CA MET A 239 -11.49 20.82 -0.42
C MET A 239 -12.49 21.97 -0.21
N PRO A 240 -12.68 22.53 1.00
CA PRO A 240 -13.51 23.72 1.18
C PRO A 240 -13.08 24.94 0.36
N LEU A 241 -11.80 25.01 -0.06
CA LEU A 241 -11.28 26.09 -0.91
C LEU A 241 -11.64 25.92 -2.39
N LYS A 242 -12.19 24.76 -2.79
CA LYS A 242 -12.46 24.42 -4.19
C LYS A 242 -13.31 25.46 -4.91
N ALA A 243 -14.36 25.99 -4.27
CA ALA A 243 -15.23 26.99 -4.87
C ALA A 243 -14.50 28.31 -5.13
N LYS A 244 -13.68 28.78 -4.19
CA LYS A 244 -12.86 30.00 -4.35
C LYS A 244 -11.83 29.83 -5.46
N LEU A 245 -11.15 28.68 -5.48
CA LEU A 245 -10.18 28.34 -6.53
C LEU A 245 -10.85 28.26 -7.90
N GLN A 246 -12.06 27.67 -7.99
CA GLN A 246 -12.82 27.60 -9.24
C GLN A 246 -13.19 28.99 -9.77
N ALA A 247 -13.64 29.88 -8.89
CA ALA A 247 -14.00 31.26 -9.25
C ALA A 247 -12.80 32.08 -9.77
N LYS A 248 -11.58 31.62 -9.48
CA LYS A 248 -10.31 32.25 -9.84
C LYS A 248 -9.48 31.42 -10.83
N ALA A 249 -10.06 30.38 -11.43
CA ALA A 249 -9.33 29.42 -12.26
C ALA A 249 -8.69 30.07 -13.49
N ASP A 250 -9.39 31.03 -14.10
CA ASP A 250 -8.98 31.72 -15.32
C ASP A 250 -8.28 33.06 -15.06
N ASP A 251 -8.05 33.42 -13.78
CA ASP A 251 -7.39 34.65 -13.38
C ASP A 251 -5.86 34.52 -13.59
N LEU A 252 -5.31 35.28 -14.55
CA LEU A 252 -3.90 35.21 -14.95
C LEU A 252 -2.94 35.53 -13.80
N ASP A 253 -3.32 36.44 -12.89
CA ASP A 253 -2.47 36.79 -11.75
C ASP A 253 -2.41 35.64 -10.73
N VAL A 254 -3.53 34.93 -10.57
CA VAL A 254 -3.61 33.73 -9.72
C VAL A 254 -2.77 32.59 -10.29
N GLN A 255 -2.88 32.35 -11.60
CA GLN A 255 -2.05 31.35 -12.29
C GLN A 255 -0.56 31.69 -12.22
N ALA A 256 -0.19 32.95 -12.44
CA ALA A 256 1.20 33.41 -12.35
C ALA A 256 1.74 33.29 -10.92
N ALA A 257 0.95 33.63 -9.90
CA ALA A 257 1.33 33.48 -8.51
C ALA A 257 1.53 32.00 -8.12
N TRP A 258 0.69 31.10 -8.63
CA TRP A 258 0.84 29.66 -8.43
C TRP A 258 2.14 29.14 -9.05
N GLN A 259 2.40 29.47 -10.32
CA GLN A 259 3.63 29.06 -11.00
C GLN A 259 4.89 29.61 -10.33
N ALA A 260 4.85 30.88 -9.88
CA ALA A 260 5.94 31.47 -9.11
C ALA A 260 6.19 30.71 -7.79
N TYR A 261 5.14 30.30 -7.08
CA TYR A 261 5.30 29.43 -5.90
C TYR A 261 5.90 28.08 -6.26
N LEU A 262 5.40 27.40 -7.31
CA LEU A 262 5.94 26.12 -7.75
C LEU A 262 7.42 26.19 -8.13
N GLN A 263 7.92 27.30 -8.66
CA GLN A 263 9.35 27.48 -8.97
C GLN A 263 10.24 27.52 -7.72
N THR A 264 9.68 27.82 -6.54
CA THR A 264 10.42 27.81 -5.27
C THR A 264 10.54 26.42 -4.65
N LEU A 265 9.74 25.45 -5.11
CA LEU A 265 9.69 24.11 -4.54
C LEU A 265 10.70 23.16 -5.20
N PRO A 266 11.23 22.16 -4.46
CA PRO A 266 12.08 21.13 -5.05
C PRO A 266 11.38 20.40 -6.22
N PRO A 267 12.10 20.06 -7.31
CA PRO A 267 11.52 19.38 -8.47
C PRO A 267 10.79 18.07 -8.12
N GLU A 268 11.27 17.35 -7.11
CA GLU A 268 10.66 16.12 -6.63
C GLU A 268 9.21 16.32 -6.18
N VAL A 269 8.87 17.45 -5.56
CA VAL A 269 7.51 17.71 -5.05
C VAL A 269 6.48 17.64 -6.18
N LYS A 270 6.81 18.24 -7.34
CA LYS A 270 5.94 18.27 -8.52
C LYS A 270 5.71 16.88 -9.14
N GLN A 271 6.62 15.93 -8.88
CA GLN A 271 6.53 14.56 -9.39
C GLN A 271 5.74 13.63 -8.46
N TYR A 272 5.75 13.91 -7.15
CA TYR A 272 5.27 12.96 -6.15
C TYR A 272 3.95 13.39 -5.49
N GLU A 273 3.73 14.69 -5.29
CA GLU A 273 2.48 15.20 -4.70
C GLU A 273 1.44 15.44 -5.80
N ILE A 274 1.00 14.36 -6.46
CA ILE A 274 0.03 14.38 -7.57
C ILE A 274 -1.25 13.67 -7.16
N VAL A 275 -2.40 14.27 -7.50
CA VAL A 275 -3.74 13.72 -7.35
C VAL A 275 -4.26 13.32 -8.74
N HIS A 276 -4.40 12.01 -8.95
CA HIS A 276 -4.91 11.44 -10.19
C HIS A 276 -6.44 11.28 -10.20
N HIS A 277 -7.11 11.51 -9.07
CA HIS A 277 -8.56 11.38 -8.91
C HIS A 277 -9.33 12.60 -9.45
N GLN A 278 -10.65 12.46 -9.64
CA GLN A 278 -11.61 13.54 -9.95
C GLN A 278 -11.66 14.66 -8.89
N SER A 279 -10.97 14.49 -7.76
CA SER A 279 -11.00 15.43 -6.64
C SER A 279 -10.07 16.63 -6.82
N ARG A 280 -9.58 16.90 -8.04
CA ARG A 280 -8.63 18.00 -8.29
C ARG A 280 -9.15 19.34 -7.79
N LEU A 281 -8.23 20.13 -7.25
CA LEU A 281 -8.48 21.52 -6.91
C LEU A 281 -8.12 22.37 -8.14
N PRO A 282 -9.01 23.27 -8.57
CA PRO A 282 -8.73 24.19 -9.67
C PRO A 282 -7.47 25.01 -9.39
N VAL A 283 -6.79 25.49 -10.44
CA VAL A 283 -5.49 26.19 -10.39
C VAL A 283 -4.29 25.31 -10.03
N LEU A 284 -4.46 24.25 -9.24
CA LEU A 284 -3.35 23.42 -8.74
C LEU A 284 -2.85 22.37 -9.76
N ASP A 285 -3.28 22.45 -11.02
CA ASP A 285 -3.04 21.41 -12.03
C ASP A 285 -3.49 20.02 -11.51
N ASN A 286 -2.54 19.09 -11.39
CA ASN A 286 -2.74 17.77 -10.81
C ASN A 286 -2.12 17.64 -9.43
N LEU A 287 -1.76 18.73 -8.75
CA LEU A 287 -1.00 18.68 -7.50
C LEU A 287 -1.89 18.51 -6.26
N ASP A 288 -1.32 17.88 -5.24
CA ASP A 288 -1.97 17.67 -3.96
C ASP A 288 -2.21 18.99 -3.21
N GLY A 289 -3.37 19.11 -2.58
CA GLY A 289 -3.81 20.33 -1.89
C GLY A 289 -3.02 20.57 -0.60
N GLY A 290 -2.26 19.58 -0.15
CA GLY A 290 -1.24 19.72 0.89
C GLY A 290 -0.23 20.84 0.59
N LEU A 291 0.00 21.18 -0.67
CA LEU A 291 0.89 22.28 -1.07
C LEU A 291 0.36 23.67 -0.69
N LEU A 292 -0.90 23.79 -0.27
CA LEU A 292 -1.49 25.03 0.23
C LEU A 292 -1.15 25.32 1.70
N PHE A 293 -0.49 24.39 2.40
CA PHE A 293 -0.19 24.52 3.82
C PHE A 293 1.30 24.73 4.07
N GLU A 294 1.67 25.86 4.68
CA GLU A 294 3.07 26.19 4.99
C GLU A 294 3.78 25.12 5.84
N SER A 295 3.03 24.45 6.72
CA SER A 295 3.57 23.39 7.58
C SER A 295 4.12 22.20 6.79
N ARG A 296 3.65 21.99 5.56
CA ARG A 296 4.08 20.89 4.69
C ARG A 296 5.43 21.14 4.03
N LEU A 297 5.90 22.38 3.96
CA LEU A 297 7.21 22.71 3.37
C LEU A 297 8.37 21.98 4.09
N LEU A 298 8.25 21.78 5.40
CA LEU A 298 9.25 21.07 6.21
C LEU A 298 9.31 19.56 5.92
N ASP A 299 8.34 19.00 5.18
CA ASP A 299 8.37 17.58 4.81
C ASP A 299 9.43 17.28 3.74
N PHE A 300 9.85 18.30 2.98
CA PHE A 300 10.77 18.15 1.83
C PHE A 300 11.82 19.27 1.72
N MET A 301 11.83 20.23 2.64
CA MET A 301 12.83 21.32 2.72
C MET A 301 13.38 21.47 4.13
N GLU A 302 14.62 21.96 4.22
CA GLU A 302 15.21 22.30 5.52
C GLU A 302 14.58 23.59 6.08
N LYS A 303 14.58 23.74 7.41
CA LYS A 303 13.95 24.89 8.09
C LYS A 303 14.43 26.24 7.53
N GLY A 304 15.73 26.36 7.24
CA GLY A 304 16.36 27.56 6.67
C GLY A 304 15.96 27.87 5.22
N GLU A 305 15.38 26.92 4.50
CA GLU A 305 15.04 27.07 3.08
C GLU A 305 13.58 27.50 2.86
N THR A 306 12.76 27.58 3.92
CA THR A 306 11.30 27.75 3.79
C THR A 306 10.84 29.20 3.61
N ALA A 307 11.69 30.21 3.84
CA ALA A 307 11.27 31.61 3.84
C ALA A 307 10.74 32.09 2.48
N VAL A 308 11.45 31.77 1.39
CA VAL A 308 11.07 32.15 0.02
C VAL A 308 9.77 31.44 -0.42
N PRO A 309 9.65 30.10 -0.30
CA PRO A 309 8.39 29.41 -0.59
C PRO A 309 7.19 29.90 0.22
N LYS A 310 7.36 30.17 1.52
CA LYS A 310 6.27 30.71 2.35
C LYS A 310 5.78 32.06 1.84
N LYS A 311 6.69 32.96 1.47
CA LYS A 311 6.33 34.27 0.91
C LYS A 311 5.58 34.12 -0.41
N ALA A 312 6.03 33.22 -1.29
CA ALA A 312 5.37 32.95 -2.56
C ALA A 312 3.97 32.32 -2.36
N LEU A 313 3.83 31.36 -1.44
CA LEU A 313 2.55 30.75 -1.09
C LEU A 313 1.56 31.78 -0.54
N LYS A 314 1.99 32.66 0.38
CA LYS A 314 1.14 33.75 0.90
C LYS A 314 0.67 34.69 -0.21
N LYS A 315 1.53 35.00 -1.18
CA LYS A 315 1.16 35.82 -2.35
C LYS A 315 0.08 35.12 -3.18
N PHE A 316 0.23 33.82 -3.42
CA PHE A 316 -0.78 33.02 -4.11
C PHE A 316 -2.12 32.98 -3.37
N LEU A 317 -2.12 32.66 -2.07
CA LEU A 317 -3.35 32.61 -1.27
C LEU A 317 -4.08 33.96 -1.25
N LYS A 318 -3.33 35.06 -1.10
CA LYS A 318 -3.89 36.42 -1.18
C LYS A 318 -4.53 36.71 -2.54
N ALA A 319 -3.92 36.27 -3.65
CA ALA A 319 -4.48 36.45 -4.99
C ALA A 319 -5.81 35.69 -5.19
N VAL A 320 -5.94 34.53 -4.54
CA VAL A 320 -7.19 33.74 -4.53
C VAL A 320 -8.26 34.36 -3.60
N GLY A 321 -7.88 35.25 -2.67
CA GLY A 321 -8.79 35.81 -1.66
C GLY A 321 -8.97 34.89 -0.44
N ILE A 322 -7.87 34.25 -0.03
CA ILE A 322 -7.75 33.40 1.17
C ILE A 322 -6.80 34.09 2.15
#